data_AF-A0A485CME1-F1
#
_entry.id   AF-A0A485CME1-F1
#
_cell.length_a   1.000
_cell.length_b   1.000
_cell.length_c   1.000
_cell.angle_alpha   90.00
_cell.angle_beta   90.00
_cell.angle_gamma   90.00
#
_symmetry.space_group_name_H-M   'P 1'
#
loop_
_entity.id
_entity.type
_entity.pdbx_description
1 polymer ?
#
loop_
_entity_poly.entity_id
_entity_poly.type
_entity_poly.pdbx_seq_one_letter_code
_entity_poly.pdbx_strand_id
1 'polypeptide(L)'
;MILSDPEWQAVLLSLKVSSLAVVFSLPFGIFFAWLLVRRNFPGKALLDGLIHLPLVLPPVVVGYLLLVSNGASRFYWQLAV
;
A
#
# COMPACT_ATOMS: atom_id res chain seq x y z
N MET A 1 31.89 -2.96 -16.25
CA MET A 1 30.64 -3.47 -15.64
C MET A 1 29.50 -2.70 -16.26
N ILE A 2 28.96 -3.22 -17.34
CA ILE A 2 27.71 -2.74 -17.95
C ILE A 2 26.63 -3.70 -17.48
N LEU A 3 25.50 -3.14 -17.05
CA LEU A 3 24.34 -3.90 -16.56
C LEU A 3 23.92 -4.92 -17.63
N SER A 4 23.56 -6.13 -17.20
CA SER A 4 23.00 -7.15 -18.08
C SER A 4 21.61 -6.75 -18.58
N ASP A 5 21.21 -7.24 -19.76
CA ASP A 5 19.89 -6.97 -20.35
C ASP A 5 18.70 -7.12 -19.37
N PRO A 6 18.61 -8.16 -18.51
CA PRO A 6 17.52 -8.27 -17.54
C PRO A 6 17.57 -7.19 -16.45
N GLU A 7 18.74 -6.72 -16.05
CA GLU A 7 18.87 -5.63 -15.05
C GLU A 7 18.31 -4.32 -15.62
N TRP A 8 18.58 -4.04 -16.91
CA TRP A 8 18.03 -2.86 -17.57
C TRP A 8 16.49 -2.93 -17.71
N GLN A 9 15.96 -4.11 -18.00
CA GLN A 9 14.50 -4.33 -18.03
C GLN A 9 13.86 -4.10 -16.65
N ALA A 10 14.49 -4.58 -15.58
CA ALA A 10 14.00 -4.36 -14.22
C ALA A 10 13.97 -2.88 -13.85
N VAL A 11 15.01 -2.12 -14.21
CA VAL A 11 15.08 -0.67 -14.00
C VAL A 11 13.98 0.06 -14.76
N LEU A 12 13.82 -0.23 -16.06
CA LEU A 12 12.77 0.40 -16.88
C LEU A 12 11.36 0.08 -16.39
N LEU A 13 11.11 -1.17 -15.97
CA LEU A 13 9.83 -1.56 -15.41
C LEU A 13 9.54 -0.82 -14.10
N SER A 14 10.52 -0.74 -13.21
CA SER A 14 10.41 -0.03 -11.93
C SER A 14 10.14 1.47 -12.14
N LEU A 15 10.84 2.11 -13.08
CA LEU A 15 10.62 3.51 -13.47
C LEU A 15 9.22 3.72 -14.03
N LYS A 16 8.76 2.85 -14.92
CA LYS A 16 7.42 2.94 -15.51
C LYS A 16 6.33 2.80 -14.46
N VAL A 17 6.43 1.78 -13.61
CA VAL A 17 5.43 1.50 -12.57
C VAL A 17 5.41 2.60 -11.52
N SER A 18 6.56 3.05 -11.04
CA SER A 18 6.64 4.13 -10.04
C SER A 18 6.10 5.45 -10.59
N SER A 19 6.42 5.79 -11.85
CA SER A 19 5.90 7.02 -12.49
C SER A 19 4.37 6.99 -12.60
N LEU A 20 3.81 5.88 -13.07
CA LEU A 20 2.34 5.70 -13.13
C LEU A 20 1.73 5.77 -11.73
N ALA A 21 2.31 5.06 -10.75
CA ALA A 21 1.82 5.06 -9.37
C ALA A 21 1.80 6.47 -8.77
N VAL A 22 2.83 7.29 -9.00
CA VAL A 22 2.88 8.68 -8.54
C VAL A 22 1.80 9.53 -9.21
N VAL A 23 1.67 9.45 -10.54
CA VAL A 23 0.65 10.22 -11.28
C VAL A 23 -0.76 9.88 -10.82
N PHE A 24 -1.05 8.60 -10.57
CA PHE A 24 -2.35 8.18 -10.08
C PHE A 24 -2.57 8.49 -8.60
N SER A 25 -1.56 8.36 -7.74
CA SER A 25 -1.72 8.59 -6.30
C SER A 25 -1.75 10.08 -5.92
N LEU A 26 -1.01 10.93 -6.64
CA LEU A 26 -0.94 12.38 -6.41
C LEU A 26 -2.30 13.08 -6.27
N PRO A 27 -3.26 12.96 -7.23
CA PRO A 27 -4.52 13.66 -7.13
C PRO A 27 -5.33 13.23 -5.90
N PHE A 28 -5.33 11.94 -5.55
CA PHE A 28 -6.02 11.45 -4.35
C PHE A 28 -5.33 11.93 -3.07
N GLY A 29 -3.99 11.86 -3.01
CA GLY A 29 -3.22 12.36 -1.87
C GLY A 29 -3.46 13.84 -1.61
N ILE A 30 -3.41 14.67 -2.67
CA ILE A 30 -3.70 16.11 -2.58
C ILE A 30 -5.15 16.35 -2.16
N PHE A 31 -6.11 15.61 -2.73
CA PHE A 31 -7.53 15.74 -2.38
C PHE A 31 -7.79 15.45 -0.89
N PHE A 32 -7.29 14.33 -0.37
CA PHE A 32 -7.47 13.97 1.03
C PHE A 32 -6.72 14.90 1.98
N ALA A 33 -5.50 15.32 1.63
CA ALA A 33 -4.76 16.30 2.41
C ALA A 33 -5.50 17.65 2.49
N TRP A 34 -6.00 18.14 1.36
CA TRP A 34 -6.80 19.36 1.30
C TRP A 34 -8.10 19.24 2.13
N LEU A 35 -8.78 18.09 2.04
CA LEU A 35 -10.01 17.82 2.76
C LEU A 35 -9.78 17.81 4.28
N LEU A 36 -8.75 17.10 4.74
CA LEU A 36 -8.41 17.01 6.17
C LEU A 36 -8.00 18.37 6.74
N VAL A 37 -7.24 19.17 5.99
CA VAL A 37 -6.79 20.50 6.45
C VAL A 37 -7.94 21.49 6.48
N ARG A 38 -8.80 21.53 5.45
CA ARG A 38 -9.79 22.61 5.28
C ARG A 38 -11.19 22.32 5.82
N ARG A 39 -11.58 21.05 6.00
CA ARG A 39 -12.92 20.69 6.48
C ARG A 39 -12.84 20.06 7.87
N ASN A 40 -13.66 20.56 8.79
CA ASN A 40 -13.91 19.92 10.07
C ASN A 40 -15.25 19.18 9.98
N PHE A 41 -15.19 17.86 9.77
CA PHE A 41 -16.34 16.97 9.69
C PHE A 41 -16.23 15.88 10.77
N PRO A 42 -17.35 15.32 11.26
CA PRO A 42 -17.35 14.40 12.41
C PRO A 42 -16.57 13.09 12.20
N GLY A 43 -16.19 12.74 10.97
CA GLY A 43 -15.35 11.58 10.63
C GLY A 43 -13.87 11.89 10.39
N LYS A 44 -13.41 13.13 10.60
CA LYS A 44 -12.06 13.59 10.27
C LYS A 44 -10.97 12.78 10.99
N ALA A 45 -11.15 12.52 12.28
CA ALA A 45 -10.17 11.78 13.09
C ALA A 45 -10.02 10.32 12.63
N LEU A 46 -11.12 9.68 12.18
CA LEU A 46 -11.07 8.33 11.63
C LEU A 46 -10.31 8.29 10.31
N LEU A 47 -10.60 9.23 9.39
CA LEU A 47 -9.92 9.31 8.11
C LEU A 47 -8.41 9.60 8.28
N ASP A 48 -8.07 10.53 9.17
CA ASP A 48 -6.69 10.86 9.52
C ASP A 48 -5.95 9.64 10.10
N GLY A 49 -6.58 8.94 11.03
CA GLY A 49 -6.06 7.70 11.61
C GLY A 49 -5.83 6.62 10.54
N LEU A 50 -6.78 6.40 9.63
CA LEU A 50 -6.65 5.41 8.54
C LEU A 50 -5.51 5.72 7.58
N ILE A 51 -5.30 6.99 7.22
CA ILE A 51 -4.22 7.41 6.32
C ILE A 51 -2.85 7.22 6.99
N HIS A 52 -2.74 7.50 8.29
CA HIS A 52 -1.50 7.33 9.03
C HIS A 52 -1.26 5.90 9.50
N LEU A 53 -2.30 5.08 9.63
CA LEU A 53 -2.25 3.71 10.12
C LEU A 53 -1.12 2.87 9.50
N PRO A 54 -0.96 2.79 8.16
CA PRO A 54 0.10 1.98 7.55
C PRO A 54 1.52 2.51 7.83
N LEU A 55 1.70 3.77 8.21
CA LEU A 55 3.00 4.33 8.60
C LEU A 55 3.36 3.97 10.05
N VAL A 56 2.36 3.89 10.93
CA VAL A 56 2.55 3.48 12.34
C VAL A 56 2.62 1.95 12.49
N LEU A 57 1.97 1.22 11.59
CA LEU A 57 2.03 -0.24 11.55
C LEU A 57 3.33 -0.70 10.87
N PRO A 58 4.05 -1.68 11.44
CA PRO A 58 5.13 -2.34 10.73
C PRO A 58 4.63 -2.96 9.42
N PRO A 59 5.40 -2.93 8.33
CA PRO A 59 4.99 -3.51 7.03
C PRO A 59 4.65 -5.00 7.14
N VAL A 60 5.29 -5.71 8.08
CA VAL A 60 4.98 -7.12 8.40
C VAL A 60 3.53 -7.30 8.89
N VAL A 61 3.02 -6.35 9.68
CA VAL A 61 1.64 -6.40 10.20
C VAL A 61 0.64 -6.22 9.05
N VAL A 62 0.92 -5.34 8.10
CA VAL A 62 0.09 -5.17 6.90
C VAL A 62 0.06 -6.47 6.08
N GLY A 63 1.21 -7.12 5.90
CA GLY A 63 1.30 -8.43 5.24
C GLY A 63 0.48 -9.51 5.97
N TYR A 64 0.56 -9.58 7.31
CA TYR A 64 -0.22 -10.51 8.11
C TYR A 64 -1.73 -10.26 8.03
N LEU A 65 -2.16 -8.99 8.07
CA LEU A 65 -3.57 -8.62 7.90
C LEU A 65 -4.11 -9.05 6.53
N LEU A 66 -3.32 -8.86 5.46
CA LEU A 66 -3.68 -9.33 4.12
C LEU A 66 -3.76 -10.86 4.03
N LEU A 67 -2.87 -11.60 4.69
CA LEU A 67 -2.93 -13.07 4.75
C LEU A 67 -4.17 -13.55 5.49
N VAL A 68 -4.49 -12.95 6.64
CA VAL A 68 -5.68 -13.29 7.42
C VAL A 68 -6.96 -12.90 6.68
N SER A 69 -7.00 -11.74 6.02
CA SER A 69 -8.18 -11.26 5.28
C SER A 69 -8.40 -11.98 3.95
N ASN A 70 -7.33 -12.36 3.23
CA ASN A 70 -7.40 -13.02 1.93
C ASN A 70 -7.32 -14.56 2.01
N GLY A 71 -6.98 -15.14 3.16
CA GLY A 71 -7.05 -16.59 3.34
C GLY A 71 -6.08 -17.17 4.34
N ALA A 72 -6.42 -17.07 5.63
CA ALA A 72 -5.89 -17.97 6.67
C ALA A 72 -6.98 -18.93 7.20
N SER A 73 -7.91 -19.35 6.33
CA SER A 73 -8.90 -20.36 6.72
C SER A 73 -9.46 -21.10 5.50
N ARG A 74 -8.68 -22.04 4.91
CA ARG A 74 -9.34 -23.26 4.39
C ARG A 74 -8.59 -24.59 4.23
N PHE A 75 -7.26 -24.77 4.19
CA PHE A 75 -6.81 -26.10 3.69
C PHE A 75 -5.65 -26.88 4.34
N TYR A 76 -4.59 -26.27 4.91
CA TYR A 76 -3.40 -27.09 5.24
C TYR A 76 -3.30 -27.61 6.68
N TRP A 77 -4.13 -27.17 7.63
CA TRP A 77 -4.08 -27.65 9.03
C TRP A 77 -5.05 -28.79 9.38
N GLN A 78 -6.04 -29.08 8.53
CA GLN A 78 -7.01 -30.18 8.77
C GLN A 78 -6.64 -31.50 8.08
N LEU A 79 -5.57 -31.53 7.27
CA LEU A 79 -5.03 -32.74 6.65
C LEU A 79 -3.77 -33.27 7.36
N ALA A 80 -3.35 -32.62 8.44
CA ALA A 80 -2.18 -32.99 9.25
C ALA A 80 -2.56 -33.55 10.64
N VAL A 81 -3.82 -33.98 10.83
CA VAL A 81 -4.30 -34.76 11.98
C VAL A 81 -4.94 -36.04 11.48
#